data_AF-A0A9E5JQE2-F1
#
_entry.id   AF-A0A9E5JQE2-F1
#
_cell.length_a   1.000
_cell.length_b   1.000
_cell.length_c   1.000
_cell.angle_alpha   90.00
_cell.angle_beta   90.00
_cell.angle_gamma   90.00
#
_symmetry.space_group_name_H-M   'P 1'
#
loop_
_entity.id
_entity.type
_entity.pdbx_description
1 polymer ?
#
loop_
_entity_poly.entity_id
_entity_poly.type
_entity_poly.pdbx_seq_one_letter_code
_entity_poly.pdbx_strand_id
1 'polypeptide(L)'
;MTPHDDLAARLAEEADRVAPRSALDVDSLVRRSRARRRPALLGAGVLATVVIVGIGGLGIGALSGLVPNDLTAADSASTVDESAIEQDGADDTGGGTVADGESALAPDWLQNRCGSSPVTPADVPDIGLRLEVDFPARATTGADAIVGTVRVTNTGSEPVAGAVSATPAITVAREGVTVWHTSGVEPGDPRELALDPGESRAFDAVLRPLSCTIDDEARAVDGFDAGLASLPPGEYAVSAVLDITLDDDSAARVPLVSEPESLRLIEPTG
;
A
#
# COMPACT_ATOMS: atom_id res chain seq x y z
N MET A 1 -34.61 -21.25 40.00
CA MET A 1 -33.90 -21.86 38.86
C MET A 1 -34.64 -21.40 37.62
N THR A 2 -34.07 -20.39 36.94
CA THR A 2 -34.76 -19.70 35.84
C THR A 2 -34.39 -20.34 34.51
N PRO A 3 -35.26 -20.29 33.49
CA PRO A 3 -35.00 -20.92 32.19
C PRO A 3 -33.73 -20.43 31.47
N HIS A 4 -33.14 -19.31 31.89
CA HIS A 4 -31.84 -18.84 31.40
C HIS A 4 -30.64 -19.65 31.93
N ASP A 5 -30.75 -20.25 33.12
CA ASP A 5 -29.67 -21.04 33.74
C ASP A 5 -29.46 -22.38 33.01
N ASP A 6 -30.53 -22.94 32.43
CA ASP A 6 -30.50 -24.22 31.70
C ASP A 6 -29.88 -24.07 30.29
N LEU A 7 -30.02 -22.90 29.67
CA LEU A 7 -29.40 -22.60 28.38
C LEU A 7 -27.87 -22.45 28.51
N ALA A 8 -27.41 -21.77 29.57
CA ALA A 8 -25.98 -21.60 29.84
C ALA A 8 -25.29 -22.94 30.11
N ALA A 9 -25.94 -23.85 30.84
CA ALA A 9 -25.43 -25.20 31.10
C ALA A 9 -25.32 -26.03 29.80
N ARG A 10 -26.31 -25.95 28.91
CA ARG A 10 -26.27 -26.67 27.63
C ARG A 10 -25.19 -26.16 26.68
N LEU A 11 -24.99 -24.84 26.61
CA LEU A 11 -23.93 -24.26 25.78
C LEU A 11 -22.53 -24.63 26.28
N ALA A 12 -22.33 -24.69 27.60
CA ALA A 12 -21.07 -25.12 28.19
C ALA A 12 -20.75 -26.60 27.89
N GLU A 13 -21.76 -27.47 27.91
CA GLU A 13 -21.58 -28.90 27.62
C GLU A 13 -21.37 -29.18 26.12
N GLU A 14 -21.94 -28.36 25.24
CA GLU A 14 -21.73 -28.47 23.79
C GLU A 14 -20.35 -27.95 23.36
N ALA A 15 -19.83 -26.90 24.03
CA ALA A 15 -18.48 -26.39 23.80
C ALA A 15 -17.38 -27.40 24.18
N ASP A 16 -17.58 -28.21 25.22
CA ASP A 16 -16.58 -29.19 25.67
C ASP A 16 -16.57 -30.48 24.81
N ARG A 17 -17.62 -30.75 24.03
CA ARG A 17 -17.67 -31.89 23.08
C ARG A 17 -17.01 -31.62 21.73
N VAL A 18 -16.90 -30.36 21.32
CA VAL A 18 -16.46 -29.97 19.96
C VAL A 18 -14.97 -29.62 19.89
N ALA A 19 -14.26 -29.52 21.02
CA ALA A 19 -12.83 -29.20 21.01
C ALA A 19 -11.96 -30.49 20.88
N PRO A 20 -11.40 -30.82 19.70
CA PRO A 20 -10.25 -31.70 19.67
C PRO A 20 -9.10 -30.96 20.36
N ARG A 21 -8.77 -31.37 21.59
CA ARG A 21 -7.52 -30.98 22.25
C ARG A 21 -6.35 -31.70 21.57
N SER A 22 -6.09 -31.41 20.30
CA SER A 22 -4.78 -31.65 19.72
C SER A 22 -3.84 -30.67 20.44
N ALA A 23 -3.15 -31.16 21.45
CA ALA A 23 -2.10 -30.41 22.13
C ALA A 23 -1.13 -29.93 21.05
N LEU A 24 -1.22 -28.63 20.74
CA LEU A 24 -0.33 -27.96 19.82
C LEU A 24 1.06 -28.07 20.43
N ASP A 25 1.89 -28.96 19.88
CA ASP A 25 3.25 -29.19 20.31
C ASP A 25 4.10 -27.97 19.92
N VAL A 26 4.12 -26.98 20.80
CA VAL A 26 4.87 -25.73 20.64
C VAL A 26 6.37 -26.02 20.48
N ASP A 27 6.89 -27.07 21.11
CA ASP A 27 8.28 -27.48 20.99
C ASP A 27 8.62 -27.96 19.57
N SER A 28 7.67 -28.63 18.89
CA SER A 28 7.84 -29.01 17.49
C SER A 28 7.93 -27.80 16.54
N LEU A 29 7.17 -26.74 16.81
CA LEU A 29 7.20 -25.50 16.03
C LEU A 29 8.50 -24.71 16.26
N VAL A 30 8.94 -24.59 17.52
CA VAL A 30 10.21 -23.90 17.85
C VAL A 30 11.41 -24.63 17.26
N ARG A 31 11.42 -25.97 17.29
CA ARG A 31 12.51 -26.77 16.71
C ARG A 31 12.57 -26.67 15.18
N ARG A 32 11.41 -26.63 14.51
CA ARG A 32 11.33 -26.46 13.04
C ARG A 32 11.74 -25.06 12.59
N SER A 33 11.44 -24.04 13.40
CA SER A 33 11.87 -22.66 13.19
C SER A 33 13.40 -22.52 13.27
N ARG A 34 14.02 -23.05 14.34
CA ARG A 34 15.48 -22.95 14.53
C ARG A 34 16.31 -23.70 13.49
N ALA A 35 15.78 -24.75 12.88
CA ALA A 35 16.50 -25.50 11.85
C ALA A 35 16.78 -24.68 10.57
N ARG A 36 15.94 -23.67 10.26
CA ARG A 36 16.08 -22.83 9.06
C ARG A 36 17.00 -21.62 9.28
N ARG A 37 17.25 -21.22 10.53
CA ARG A 37 18.10 -20.06 10.88
C ARG A 37 19.58 -20.43 11.10
N ARG A 38 20.10 -21.48 10.44
CA ARG A 38 21.54 -21.76 10.44
C ARG A 38 22.19 -21.04 9.25
N PRO A 39 22.76 -19.84 9.43
CA PRO A 39 23.52 -19.19 8.36
C PRO A 39 24.75 -20.04 8.04
N ALA A 40 24.77 -20.60 6.83
CA ALA A 40 25.96 -21.19 6.25
C ALA A 40 26.91 -20.04 5.88
N LEU A 41 27.71 -19.59 6.84
CA LEU A 41 28.80 -18.65 6.59
C LEU A 41 29.95 -19.40 5.90
N LEU A 42 29.81 -19.59 4.58
CA LEU A 42 30.93 -19.89 3.70
C LEU A 42 31.41 -18.58 3.10
N GLY A 43 32.65 -18.23 3.41
CA GLY A 43 33.27 -16.97 3.06
C GLY A 43 33.57 -16.82 1.56
N ALA A 44 33.53 -15.57 1.10
CA ALA A 44 34.23 -15.10 -0.07
C ALA A 44 34.53 -13.61 0.15
N GLY A 45 35.81 -13.28 0.34
CA GLY A 45 36.28 -11.91 0.45
C GLY A 45 36.39 -11.25 -0.91
N VAL A 46 36.08 -9.96 -0.98
CA VAL A 46 36.47 -9.10 -2.10
C VAL A 46 36.94 -7.76 -1.54
N LEU A 47 38.23 -7.48 -1.73
CA LEU A 47 38.84 -6.17 -1.56
C LEU A 47 38.44 -5.30 -2.75
N ALA A 48 37.73 -4.20 -2.51
CA ALA A 48 37.46 -3.18 -3.53
C ALA A 48 38.39 -1.97 -3.32
N THR A 49 39.38 -1.84 -4.20
CA THR A 49 40.26 -0.68 -4.33
C THR A 49 39.53 0.45 -5.08
N VAL A 50 39.44 1.62 -4.44
CA VAL A 50 38.91 2.84 -5.07
C VAL A 50 40.01 3.51 -5.89
N VAL A 51 39.78 3.66 -7.19
CA VAL A 51 40.62 4.45 -8.11
C VAL A 51 39.92 5.78 -8.36
N ILE A 52 40.45 6.85 -7.77
CA ILE A 52 40.10 8.24 -8.09
C ILE A 52 41.00 8.66 -9.26
N VAL A 53 40.41 8.89 -10.44
CA VAL A 53 41.05 9.62 -11.54
C VAL A 53 40.23 10.85 -11.82
N GLY A 54 40.85 12.01 -11.62
CA GLY A 54 40.26 13.31 -11.87
C GLY A 54 40.76 13.96 -13.16
N ILE A 55 40.14 15.12 -13.39
CA ILE A 55 40.63 16.32 -14.11
C ILE A 55 40.48 16.33 -15.63
N GLY A 56 39.75 17.36 -16.11
CA GLY A 56 40.19 18.16 -17.26
C GLY A 56 39.07 18.64 -18.17
N GLY A 57 38.61 19.87 -17.98
CA GLY A 57 37.70 20.54 -18.92
C GLY A 57 37.69 22.05 -18.73
N LEU A 58 38.74 22.73 -19.21
CA LEU A 58 38.85 24.18 -19.31
C LEU A 58 37.83 24.72 -20.34
N GLY A 59 36.97 25.66 -19.91
CA GLY A 59 36.10 26.44 -20.78
C GLY A 59 36.14 27.91 -20.37
N ILE A 60 36.87 28.71 -21.16
CA ILE A 60 37.14 30.13 -20.98
C ILE A 60 36.04 30.91 -21.72
N GLY A 61 35.46 31.96 -21.13
CA GLY A 61 34.64 32.89 -21.92
C GLY A 61 33.72 33.85 -21.17
N ALA A 62 34.30 34.93 -20.65
CA ALA A 62 33.78 36.29 -20.60
C ALA A 62 32.32 36.55 -20.14
N LEU A 63 32.18 37.24 -19.01
CA LEU A 63 31.54 38.57 -18.97
C LEU A 63 31.88 39.27 -17.64
N SER A 64 32.43 40.47 -17.78
CA SER A 64 32.85 41.40 -16.74
C SER A 64 31.64 42.05 -16.05
N GLY A 65 31.72 42.28 -14.74
CA GLY A 65 30.79 43.19 -14.07
C GLY A 65 30.81 43.18 -12.54
N LEU A 66 31.75 43.95 -11.96
CA LEU A 66 31.58 44.80 -10.77
C LEU A 66 31.00 44.18 -9.48
N VAL A 67 31.83 43.97 -8.44
CA VAL A 67 31.73 44.57 -7.07
C VAL A 67 32.97 44.12 -6.26
N PRO A 68 33.76 45.03 -5.64
CA PRO A 68 34.76 44.68 -4.65
C PRO A 68 34.15 44.67 -3.24
N ASN A 69 34.42 43.65 -2.45
CA ASN A 69 34.47 43.77 -1.00
C ASN A 69 35.58 42.85 -0.48
N ASP A 70 36.66 43.51 -0.06
CA ASP A 70 37.65 42.97 0.87
C ASP A 70 36.97 42.51 2.16
N LEU A 71 37.38 41.37 2.71
CA LEU A 71 37.56 41.14 4.16
C LEU A 71 38.34 39.82 4.38
N THR A 72 39.64 40.03 4.55
CA THR A 72 40.63 39.41 5.47
C THR A 72 40.26 38.31 6.48
N ALA A 73 41.29 37.46 6.69
CA ALA A 73 41.73 36.74 7.92
C ALA A 73 41.02 35.41 8.25
N ALA A 74 41.71 34.25 8.24
CA ALA A 74 42.70 33.75 9.22
C ALA A 74 42.06 33.56 10.61
N ASP A 75 42.24 32.49 11.38
CA ASP A 75 43.34 31.54 11.47
C ASP A 75 42.93 30.35 12.37
N SER A 76 43.67 29.25 12.22
CA SER A 76 44.15 28.29 13.23
C SER A 76 43.25 27.58 14.26
N ALA A 77 43.43 26.26 14.19
CA ALA A 77 43.42 25.22 15.22
C ALA A 77 43.76 25.63 16.67
N SER A 78 43.11 24.96 17.63
CA SER A 78 43.75 24.37 18.82
C SER A 78 42.82 23.37 19.51
N THR A 79 43.42 22.55 20.35
CA THR A 79 43.06 21.21 20.83
C THR A 79 42.54 21.15 22.28
N VAL A 80 41.91 20.01 22.60
CA VAL A 80 41.67 19.33 23.90
C VAL A 80 40.70 20.01 24.90
N ASP A 81 39.66 19.28 25.30
CA ASP A 81 39.46 18.94 26.73
C ASP A 81 38.53 17.72 26.88
N GLU A 82 38.76 16.97 27.95
CA GLU A 82 38.28 15.63 28.28
C GLU A 82 37.23 15.76 29.38
N SER A 83 36.04 15.16 29.24
CA SER A 83 35.15 14.94 30.38
C SER A 83 34.22 13.76 30.12
N ALA A 84 34.55 12.66 30.77
CA ALA A 84 33.67 11.53 31.02
C ALA A 84 32.53 11.96 31.96
N ILE A 85 31.30 11.66 31.57
CA ILE A 85 30.14 11.64 32.47
C ILE A 85 29.52 10.25 32.33
N GLU A 86 29.76 9.41 33.31
CA GLU A 86 28.96 8.21 33.58
C GLU A 86 27.61 8.68 34.16
N GLN A 87 26.51 8.32 33.49
CA GLN A 87 25.17 8.49 34.02
C GLN A 87 24.46 7.13 33.99
N ASP A 88 24.47 6.49 35.16
CA ASP A 88 23.66 5.34 35.51
C ASP A 88 22.25 5.83 35.85
N GLY A 89 21.21 5.27 35.23
CA GLY A 89 19.82 5.66 35.49
C GLY A 89 18.83 5.06 34.52
N ALA A 90 18.09 4.06 35.00
CA ALA A 90 17.02 3.32 34.34
C ALA A 90 15.93 4.20 33.71
N ASP A 91 15.39 3.78 32.56
CA ASP A 91 13.94 3.64 32.34
C ASP A 91 13.63 3.01 30.97
N ASP A 92 12.65 2.11 30.98
CA ASP A 92 11.82 1.59 29.89
C ASP A 92 12.34 1.66 28.45
N THR A 93 12.95 0.56 28.00
CA THR A 93 12.86 0.16 26.59
C THR A 93 11.95 -1.06 26.50
N GLY A 94 10.64 -0.79 26.48
CA GLY A 94 9.64 -1.66 25.85
C GLY A 94 9.92 -1.76 24.35
N GLY A 95 11.02 -2.41 23.99
CA GLY A 95 11.35 -2.82 22.64
C GLY A 95 10.44 -3.96 22.27
N GLY A 96 9.19 -3.65 21.92
CA GLY A 96 8.32 -4.56 21.20
C GLY A 96 9.03 -4.94 19.92
N THR A 97 9.69 -6.10 19.91
CA THR A 97 10.14 -6.75 18.69
C THR A 97 8.89 -6.97 17.86
N VAL A 98 8.73 -6.14 16.82
CA VAL A 98 7.78 -6.35 15.74
C VAL A 98 8.05 -7.77 15.26
N ALA A 99 7.08 -8.65 15.47
CA ALA A 99 7.16 -10.00 14.95
C ALA A 99 7.25 -9.89 13.44
N ASP A 100 8.36 -10.38 12.86
CA ASP A 100 8.51 -10.68 11.44
C ASP A 100 7.47 -11.74 11.04
N GLY A 101 6.26 -11.25 10.86
CA GLY A 101 5.12 -11.82 10.19
C GLY A 101 4.44 -10.63 9.56
N GLU A 102 5.22 -9.88 8.78
CA GLU A 102 4.80 -8.71 8.03
C GLU A 102 3.65 -9.18 7.13
N SER A 103 2.43 -8.95 7.61
CA SER A 103 1.33 -8.70 6.73
C SER A 103 1.79 -7.51 5.92
N ALA A 104 2.33 -7.77 4.73
CA ALA A 104 2.65 -6.76 3.75
C ALA A 104 1.31 -6.15 3.31
N LEU A 105 0.75 -5.34 4.21
CA LEU A 105 -0.20 -4.31 3.87
C LEU A 105 0.48 -3.52 2.75
N ALA A 106 -0.25 -3.29 1.66
CA ALA A 106 0.23 -2.42 0.61
C ALA A 106 0.76 -1.14 1.29
N PRO A 107 1.97 -0.68 0.94
CA PRO A 107 2.58 0.47 1.60
C PRO A 107 1.60 1.62 1.76
N ASP A 108 1.71 2.42 2.83
CA ASP A 108 0.79 3.53 3.11
C ASP A 108 0.63 4.54 1.95
N TRP A 109 1.60 4.60 1.03
CA TRP A 109 1.56 5.43 -0.17
C TRP A 109 0.65 4.90 -1.29
N LEU A 110 0.25 3.62 -1.22
CA LEU A 110 -0.67 2.98 -2.17
C LEU A 110 -2.14 3.14 -1.76
N GLN A 111 -2.37 3.62 -0.55
CA GLN A 111 -3.69 4.00 -0.08
C GLN A 111 -3.98 5.36 -0.70
N ASN A 112 -4.85 5.40 -1.72
CA ASN A 112 -5.31 6.63 -2.37
C ASN A 112 -6.10 7.51 -1.39
N ARG A 113 -5.43 8.09 -0.40
CA ARG A 113 -6.06 8.83 0.70
C ARG A 113 -6.76 10.08 0.19
N CYS A 114 -7.84 10.44 0.86
CA CYS A 114 -8.53 11.70 0.62
C CYS A 114 -7.56 12.89 0.76
N GLY A 115 -7.56 13.81 -0.21
CA GLY A 115 -6.70 14.99 -0.22
C GLY A 115 -5.28 14.77 -0.76
N SER A 116 -4.86 13.54 -1.07
CA SER A 116 -3.60 13.27 -1.76
C SER A 116 -3.78 13.21 -3.28
N SER A 117 -2.68 13.21 -4.03
CA SER A 117 -2.73 12.84 -5.44
C SER A 117 -2.99 11.33 -5.58
N PRO A 118 -3.76 10.88 -6.58
CA PRO A 118 -3.98 9.47 -6.83
C PRO A 118 -2.71 8.80 -7.37
N VAL A 119 -2.53 7.52 -7.03
CA VAL A 119 -1.50 6.65 -7.61
C VAL A 119 -1.79 6.45 -9.10
N THR A 120 -0.74 6.42 -9.91
CA THR A 120 -0.79 6.23 -11.36
C THR A 120 -0.03 4.97 -11.78
N PRO A 121 -0.21 4.46 -13.02
CA PRO A 121 0.55 3.32 -13.51
C PRO A 121 2.08 3.54 -13.51
N ALA A 122 2.53 4.80 -13.58
CA ALA A 122 3.95 5.15 -13.53
C ALA A 122 4.58 4.94 -12.14
N ASP A 123 3.76 4.81 -11.09
CA ASP A 123 4.21 4.66 -9.70
C ASP A 123 4.42 3.20 -9.29
N VAL A 124 4.04 2.24 -10.14
CA VAL A 124 4.10 0.80 -9.85
C VAL A 124 4.97 0.04 -10.86
N PRO A 125 5.54 -1.12 -10.49
CA PRO A 125 6.31 -1.94 -11.42
C PRO A 125 5.46 -2.43 -12.60
N ASP A 126 6.01 -2.39 -13.81
CA ASP A 126 5.42 -3.03 -14.98
C ASP A 126 5.69 -4.54 -14.92
N ILE A 127 4.62 -5.32 -14.71
CA ILE A 127 4.64 -6.78 -14.68
C ILE A 127 4.00 -7.41 -15.92
N GLY A 128 3.83 -6.66 -17.01
CA GLY A 128 3.20 -7.16 -18.23
C GLY A 128 1.68 -7.37 -18.09
N LEU A 129 1.06 -6.78 -17.08
CA LEU A 129 -0.40 -6.72 -16.91
C LEU A 129 -0.86 -5.27 -16.98
N ARG A 130 -1.99 -5.02 -17.65
CA ARG A 130 -2.64 -3.72 -17.73
C ARG A 130 -4.01 -3.75 -17.07
N LEU A 131 -4.29 -2.72 -16.26
CA LEU A 131 -5.61 -2.50 -15.66
C LEU A 131 -6.34 -1.37 -16.39
N GLU A 132 -7.59 -1.61 -16.76
CA GLU A 132 -8.48 -0.63 -17.39
C GLU A 132 -9.77 -0.53 -16.59
N VAL A 133 -10.32 0.66 -16.46
CA VAL A 133 -11.65 0.89 -15.91
C VAL A 133 -12.63 1.20 -17.05
N ASP A 134 -13.89 0.83 -16.85
CA ASP A 134 -15.01 1.14 -17.74
C ASP A 134 -16.21 1.50 -16.87
N PHE A 135 -16.37 2.80 -16.62
CA PHE A 135 -17.54 3.36 -15.93
C PHE A 135 -18.40 4.14 -16.91
N PRO A 136 -19.73 4.30 -16.63
CA PRO A 136 -20.54 5.20 -17.42
C PRO A 136 -19.94 6.61 -17.45
N ALA A 137 -19.70 7.16 -18.64
CA ALA A 137 -19.12 8.50 -18.79
C ALA A 137 -19.98 9.61 -18.11
N ARG A 138 -21.24 9.33 -17.81
CA ARG A 138 -22.14 10.21 -17.06
C ARG A 138 -22.90 9.40 -16.01
N ALA A 139 -23.02 9.96 -14.81
CA ALA A 139 -23.83 9.42 -13.73
C ALA A 139 -24.46 10.53 -12.90
N THR A 140 -25.46 10.20 -12.09
CA THR A 140 -26.18 11.18 -11.27
C THR A 140 -25.49 11.35 -9.93
N THR A 141 -25.33 12.60 -9.47
CA THR A 141 -24.91 12.88 -8.08
C THR A 141 -25.94 12.32 -7.08
N GLY A 142 -25.47 11.86 -5.93
CA GLY A 142 -26.34 11.31 -4.88
C GLY A 142 -26.93 9.93 -5.20
N ALA A 143 -26.52 9.29 -6.31
CA ALA A 143 -26.80 7.88 -6.52
C ALA A 143 -26.14 7.03 -5.42
N ASP A 144 -26.81 5.97 -4.97
CA ASP A 144 -26.26 5.08 -3.94
C ASP A 144 -24.98 4.37 -4.43
N ALA A 145 -24.97 4.02 -5.71
CA ALA A 145 -23.89 3.32 -6.39
C ALA A 145 -23.89 3.60 -7.89
N ILE A 146 -22.69 3.67 -8.47
CA ILE A 146 -22.41 3.69 -9.90
C ILE A 146 -21.66 2.40 -10.19
N VAL A 147 -22.24 1.54 -11.02
CA VAL A 147 -21.67 0.24 -11.38
C VAL A 147 -20.83 0.40 -12.64
N GLY A 148 -19.63 -0.17 -12.62
CA GLY A 148 -18.72 -0.24 -13.75
C GLY A 148 -17.99 -1.59 -13.78
N THR A 149 -16.96 -1.66 -14.61
CA THR A 149 -16.13 -2.85 -14.75
C THR A 149 -14.66 -2.47 -14.73
N VAL A 150 -13.84 -3.35 -14.15
CA VAL A 150 -12.38 -3.28 -14.20
C VAL A 150 -11.88 -4.47 -14.99
N ARG A 151 -10.99 -4.24 -15.96
CA ARG A 151 -10.44 -5.28 -16.83
C ARG A 151 -8.93 -5.37 -16.64
N VAL A 152 -8.47 -6.58 -16.29
CA VAL A 152 -7.05 -6.95 -16.29
C VAL A 152 -6.75 -7.60 -17.63
N THR A 153 -5.69 -7.17 -18.32
CA THR A 153 -5.22 -7.76 -19.58
C THR A 153 -3.77 -8.14 -19.47
N ASN A 154 -3.41 -9.36 -19.88
CA ASN A 154 -2.01 -9.76 -20.03
C ASN A 154 -1.45 -9.16 -21.32
N THR A 155 -0.60 -8.15 -21.18
CA THR A 155 0.09 -7.48 -22.30
C THR A 155 1.50 -8.02 -22.53
N GLY A 156 1.95 -8.94 -21.69
CA GLY A 156 3.23 -9.63 -21.83
C GLY A 156 3.19 -10.73 -22.89
N SER A 157 4.31 -11.44 -23.00
CA SER A 157 4.47 -12.58 -23.93
C SER A 157 4.36 -13.95 -23.26
N GLU A 158 4.26 -13.99 -21.93
CA GLU A 158 4.19 -15.23 -21.15
C GLU A 158 2.84 -15.34 -20.44
N PRO A 159 2.30 -16.55 -20.23
CA PRO A 159 1.10 -16.73 -19.42
C PRO A 159 1.32 -16.25 -17.99
N VAL A 160 0.29 -15.67 -17.39
CA VAL A 160 0.30 -15.21 -16.00
C VAL A 160 -0.72 -16.00 -15.19
N ALA A 161 -0.29 -16.52 -14.03
CA ALA A 161 -1.14 -17.22 -13.08
C ALA A 161 -0.94 -16.67 -11.65
N GLY A 162 -2.01 -16.70 -10.86
CA GLY A 162 -1.99 -16.23 -9.48
C GLY A 162 -3.38 -16.04 -8.88
N ALA A 163 -3.49 -15.11 -7.95
CA ALA A 163 -4.75 -14.70 -7.32
C ALA A 163 -4.87 -13.17 -7.28
N VAL A 164 -6.10 -12.66 -7.36
CA VAL A 164 -6.40 -11.22 -7.25
C VAL A 164 -7.40 -10.95 -6.14
N SER A 165 -7.40 -9.72 -5.63
CA SER A 165 -8.46 -9.27 -4.72
C SER A 165 -9.85 -9.38 -5.39
N ALA A 166 -10.84 -9.89 -4.67
CA ALA A 166 -12.18 -10.11 -5.22
C ALA A 166 -12.85 -8.82 -5.74
N THR A 167 -12.51 -7.69 -5.12
CA THR A 167 -13.09 -6.38 -5.39
C THR A 167 -11.96 -5.39 -5.71
N PRO A 168 -11.99 -4.71 -6.87
CA PRO A 168 -11.07 -3.62 -7.17
C PRO A 168 -11.29 -2.44 -6.20
N ALA A 169 -10.21 -1.82 -5.74
CA ALA A 169 -10.27 -0.57 -5.00
C ALA A 169 -10.43 0.59 -6.00
N ILE A 170 -11.47 1.40 -5.84
CA ILE A 170 -11.75 2.52 -6.75
C ILE A 170 -11.30 3.82 -6.11
N THR A 171 -10.81 4.74 -6.92
CA THR A 171 -10.41 6.10 -6.51
C THR A 171 -11.04 7.11 -7.45
N VAL A 172 -11.58 8.17 -6.86
CA VAL A 172 -12.17 9.29 -7.59
C VAL A 172 -11.39 10.54 -7.23
N ALA A 173 -10.85 11.20 -8.24
CA ALA A 173 -10.10 12.43 -8.12
C ALA A 173 -10.81 13.58 -8.84
N ARG A 174 -10.64 14.78 -8.31
CA ARG A 174 -11.02 16.04 -8.96
C ARG A 174 -9.79 16.92 -9.01
N GLU A 175 -9.46 17.43 -10.18
CA GLU A 175 -8.31 18.32 -10.37
C GLU A 175 -6.98 17.71 -9.84
N GLY A 176 -6.83 16.39 -9.99
CA GLY A 176 -5.63 15.65 -9.54
C GLY A 176 -5.56 15.39 -8.03
N VAL A 177 -6.64 15.67 -7.29
CA VAL A 177 -6.75 15.41 -5.85
C VAL A 177 -7.83 14.37 -5.59
N THR A 178 -7.50 13.33 -4.84
CA THR A 178 -8.45 12.30 -4.41
C THR A 178 -9.53 12.90 -3.52
N VAL A 179 -10.77 12.75 -3.93
CA VAL A 179 -11.97 13.22 -3.21
C VAL A 179 -12.82 12.07 -2.67
N TRP A 180 -12.53 10.85 -3.12
CA TRP A 180 -13.15 9.62 -2.64
C TRP A 180 -12.30 8.40 -3.01
N HIS A 181 -12.35 7.37 -2.19
CA HIS A 181 -11.87 6.04 -2.53
C HIS A 181 -12.69 4.98 -1.83
N THR A 182 -12.60 3.74 -2.31
CA THR A 182 -13.05 2.58 -1.56
C THR A 182 -12.25 2.51 -0.26
N SER A 183 -12.90 2.71 0.89
CA SER A 183 -12.30 2.50 2.21
C SER A 183 -12.52 1.06 2.66
N GLY A 184 -11.44 0.38 3.03
CA GLY A 184 -11.51 -1.01 3.47
C GLY A 184 -11.65 -1.96 2.29
N VAL A 185 -10.74 -2.92 2.20
CA VAL A 185 -10.97 -4.12 1.40
C VAL A 185 -12.09 -4.84 2.13
N GLU A 186 -13.32 -4.90 1.58
CA GLU A 186 -14.24 -5.93 2.09
C GLU A 186 -13.49 -7.25 1.96
N PRO A 187 -13.29 -8.01 3.06
CA PRO A 187 -12.51 -9.23 3.03
C PRO A 187 -13.23 -10.24 2.14
N GLY A 188 -12.91 -10.21 0.85
CA GLY A 188 -13.35 -11.17 -0.14
C GLY A 188 -12.28 -12.23 -0.32
N ASP A 189 -12.71 -13.46 -0.50
CA ASP A 189 -11.80 -14.55 -0.85
C ASP A 189 -11.08 -14.21 -2.18
N PRO A 190 -9.75 -14.30 -2.25
CA PRO A 190 -9.01 -14.07 -3.48
C PRO A 190 -9.56 -14.92 -4.62
N ARG A 191 -9.64 -14.32 -5.81
CA ARG A 191 -10.07 -15.01 -7.03
C ARG A 191 -8.84 -15.47 -7.80
N GLU A 192 -8.86 -16.72 -8.25
CA GLU A 192 -7.82 -17.24 -9.15
C GLU A 192 -7.75 -16.37 -10.42
N LEU A 193 -6.55 -16.15 -10.92
CA LEU A 193 -6.26 -15.47 -12.17
C LEU A 193 -5.37 -16.39 -13.01
N ALA A 194 -5.80 -16.63 -14.23
CA ALA A 194 -4.98 -17.25 -15.26
C ALA A 194 -5.28 -16.50 -16.55
N LEU A 195 -4.25 -15.94 -17.18
CA LEU A 195 -4.37 -15.16 -18.41
C LEU A 195 -3.25 -15.57 -19.37
N ASP A 196 -3.63 -16.10 -20.53
CA ASP A 196 -2.72 -16.23 -21.66
C ASP A 196 -2.31 -14.85 -22.21
N PRO A 197 -1.21 -14.75 -22.99
CA PRO A 197 -0.84 -13.50 -23.66
C PRO A 197 -1.99 -12.92 -24.50
N GLY A 198 -2.37 -11.66 -24.21
CA GLY A 198 -3.48 -10.97 -24.84
C GLY A 198 -4.86 -11.29 -24.27
N GLU A 199 -4.97 -12.21 -23.31
CA GLU A 199 -6.23 -12.51 -22.63
C GLU A 199 -6.58 -11.42 -21.61
N SER A 200 -7.89 -11.21 -21.43
CA SER A 200 -8.42 -10.28 -20.44
C SER A 200 -9.44 -10.96 -19.52
N ARG A 201 -9.48 -10.54 -18.26
CA ARG A 201 -10.54 -10.88 -17.30
C ARG A 201 -11.16 -9.61 -16.73
N ALA A 202 -12.48 -9.62 -16.62
CA ALA A 202 -13.28 -8.52 -16.09
C ALA A 202 -13.73 -8.80 -14.65
N PHE A 203 -13.82 -7.73 -13.86
CA PHE A 203 -14.26 -7.71 -12.48
C PHE A 203 -15.29 -6.60 -12.32
N ASP A 204 -16.38 -6.89 -11.61
CA ASP A 204 -17.36 -5.86 -11.28
C ASP A 204 -16.74 -4.84 -10.32
N ALA A 205 -17.08 -3.57 -10.54
CA ALA A 205 -16.66 -2.49 -9.66
C ALA A 205 -17.83 -1.58 -9.31
N VAL A 206 -17.79 -1.07 -8.08
CA VAL A 206 -18.83 -0.19 -7.55
C VAL A 206 -18.17 1.06 -7.01
N LEU A 207 -18.64 2.20 -7.50
CA LEU A 207 -18.25 3.54 -7.06
C LEU A 207 -19.43 4.15 -6.30
N ARG A 208 -19.19 4.65 -5.09
CA ARG A 208 -20.19 5.40 -4.32
C ARG A 208 -19.82 6.89 -4.42
N PRO A 209 -20.64 7.75 -5.04
CA PRO A 209 -20.28 9.15 -5.27
C PRO A 209 -20.41 10.00 -4.00
N LEU A 210 -19.58 9.68 -3.00
CA LEU A 210 -19.47 10.36 -1.72
C LEU A 210 -18.16 11.14 -1.67
N SER A 211 -18.09 12.23 -0.92
CA SER A 211 -16.86 13.00 -0.72
C SER A 211 -16.26 12.66 0.63
N CYS A 212 -14.95 12.45 0.68
CA CYS A 212 -14.19 12.33 1.92
C CYS A 212 -13.14 13.45 2.03
N THR A 213 -12.80 13.78 3.27
CA THR A 213 -11.70 14.69 3.62
C THR A 213 -10.60 13.94 4.37
N ILE A 214 -9.44 14.58 4.56
CA ILE A 214 -8.35 14.03 5.39
C ILE A 214 -8.84 13.73 6.81
N ASP A 215 -9.71 14.57 7.36
CA ASP A 215 -10.27 14.36 8.69
C ASP A 215 -11.21 13.15 8.72
N ASP A 216 -11.92 12.88 7.63
CA ASP A 216 -12.77 11.68 7.51
C ASP A 216 -11.91 10.42 7.42
N GLU A 217 -10.83 10.47 6.65
CA GLU A 217 -9.85 9.38 6.54
C GLU A 217 -9.25 9.03 7.92
N ALA A 218 -8.86 10.03 8.69
CA ALA A 218 -8.32 9.83 10.04
C ALA A 218 -9.33 9.21 11.02
N ARG A 219 -10.64 9.33 10.74
CA ARG A 219 -11.71 8.76 11.55
C ARG A 219 -12.18 7.38 11.05
N ALA A 220 -11.86 7.03 9.81
CA ALA A 220 -12.31 5.81 9.12
C ALA A 220 -11.54 4.56 9.58
N VAL A 221 -11.67 4.17 10.85
CA VAL A 221 -10.98 2.99 11.42
C VAL A 221 -11.45 1.68 10.77
N ASP A 222 -12.75 1.57 10.49
CA ASP A 222 -13.38 0.38 9.86
C ASP A 222 -14.03 0.72 8.50
N GLY A 223 -13.57 1.81 7.87
CA GLY A 223 -14.18 2.39 6.67
C GLY A 223 -14.97 3.67 6.94
N PHE A 224 -15.49 4.28 5.87
CA PHE A 224 -16.20 5.55 5.98
C PHE A 224 -17.60 5.39 6.59
N ASP A 225 -17.93 6.31 7.50
CA ASP A 225 -19.26 6.43 8.07
C ASP A 225 -20.34 6.70 7.01
N ALA A 226 -21.57 6.25 7.26
CA ALA A 226 -22.73 6.48 6.39
C ALA A 226 -23.14 7.96 6.24
N GLY A 227 -22.42 8.90 6.88
CA GLY A 227 -22.70 10.33 6.91
C GLY A 227 -21.87 11.18 5.94
N LEU A 228 -21.05 10.57 5.07
CA LEU A 228 -20.31 11.34 4.07
C LEU A 228 -21.27 12.10 3.13
N ALA A 229 -20.91 13.34 2.81
CA ALA A 229 -21.65 14.14 1.84
C ALA A 229 -21.52 13.53 0.44
N SER A 230 -22.51 13.74 -0.43
CA SER A 230 -22.41 13.32 -1.83
C SER A 230 -21.42 14.22 -2.60
N LEU A 231 -20.72 13.64 -3.58
CA LEU A 231 -19.92 14.42 -4.53
C LEU A 231 -20.82 15.36 -5.31
N PRO A 232 -20.52 16.66 -5.40
CA PRO A 232 -21.32 17.59 -6.19
C PRO A 232 -21.26 17.24 -7.69
N PRO A 233 -22.18 17.77 -8.51
CA PRO A 233 -22.05 17.70 -9.97
C PRO A 233 -20.71 18.27 -10.45
N GLY A 234 -20.11 17.66 -11.46
CA GLY A 234 -18.80 18.06 -11.97
C GLY A 234 -18.10 17.00 -12.82
N GLU A 235 -16.89 17.33 -13.24
CA GLU A 235 -15.98 16.42 -13.93
C GLU A 235 -15.02 15.78 -12.91
N TYR A 236 -14.83 14.47 -13.03
CA TYR A 236 -14.01 13.66 -12.15
C TYR A 236 -13.15 12.69 -12.97
N ALA A 237 -12.05 12.25 -12.37
CA ALA A 237 -11.22 11.17 -12.86
C ALA A 237 -11.44 9.94 -11.97
N VAL A 238 -11.69 8.78 -12.57
CA VAL A 238 -11.86 7.50 -11.87
C VAL A 238 -10.70 6.59 -12.23
N SER A 239 -10.04 6.03 -11.23
CA SER A 239 -9.03 4.98 -11.41
C SER A 239 -9.31 3.80 -10.49
N ALA A 240 -8.67 2.68 -10.78
CA ALA A 240 -8.74 1.48 -9.95
C ALA A 240 -7.35 1.00 -9.57
N VAL A 241 -7.30 0.32 -8.42
CA VAL A 241 -6.16 -0.47 -7.97
C VAL A 241 -6.64 -1.90 -7.73
N LEU A 242 -5.84 -2.88 -8.18
CA LEU A 242 -6.10 -4.30 -7.95
C LEU A 242 -4.82 -4.96 -7.45
N ASP A 243 -4.89 -5.59 -6.27
CA ASP A 243 -3.77 -6.35 -5.73
C ASP A 243 -3.74 -7.74 -6.35
N ILE A 244 -2.57 -8.15 -6.84
CA ILE A 244 -2.32 -9.47 -7.42
C ILE A 244 -1.20 -10.15 -6.65
N THR A 245 -1.41 -11.42 -6.30
CA THR A 245 -0.34 -12.31 -5.86
C THR A 245 -0.04 -13.26 -7.01
N LEU A 246 1.17 -13.22 -7.55
CA LEU A 246 1.59 -14.12 -8.62
C LEU A 246 1.97 -15.49 -8.03
N ASP A 247 1.80 -16.56 -8.82
CA ASP A 247 2.23 -17.92 -8.43
C ASP A 247 3.75 -18.12 -8.55
N ASP A 248 4.52 -17.05 -8.75
CA ASP A 248 5.95 -17.11 -8.60
C ASP A 248 6.31 -17.27 -7.12
N ASP A 249 7.46 -17.89 -6.82
CA ASP A 249 7.88 -18.20 -5.44
C ASP A 249 8.07 -16.96 -4.53
N SER A 250 7.71 -15.75 -4.98
CA SER A 250 7.88 -14.49 -4.26
C SER A 250 6.83 -14.26 -3.16
N ALA A 251 5.64 -14.88 -3.26
CA ALA A 251 4.47 -14.59 -2.41
C ALA A 251 4.15 -13.08 -2.28
N ALA A 252 4.73 -12.24 -3.13
CA ALA A 252 4.64 -10.80 -3.04
C ALA A 252 3.33 -10.32 -3.67
N ARG A 253 2.67 -9.38 -3.00
CA ARG A 253 1.54 -8.66 -3.58
C ARG A 253 2.07 -7.56 -4.49
N VAL A 254 1.65 -7.57 -5.74
CA VAL A 254 1.96 -6.54 -6.73
C VAL A 254 0.68 -5.77 -7.05
N PRO A 255 0.66 -4.44 -6.83
CA PRO A 255 -0.47 -3.62 -7.20
C PRO A 255 -0.50 -3.37 -8.71
N LEU A 256 -1.67 -3.54 -9.32
CA LEU A 256 -1.98 -2.98 -10.63
C LEU A 256 -2.77 -1.71 -10.47
N VAL A 257 -2.44 -0.70 -11.28
CA VAL A 257 -3.10 0.61 -11.26
C VAL A 257 -3.58 0.93 -12.66
N SER A 258 -4.80 1.45 -12.79
CA SER A 258 -5.34 1.88 -14.07
C SER A 258 -4.95 3.33 -14.39
N GLU A 259 -4.95 3.67 -15.68
CA GLU A 259 -5.06 5.06 -16.08
C GLU A 259 -6.41 5.66 -15.60
N PRO A 260 -6.48 6.97 -15.33
CA PRO A 260 -7.73 7.62 -14.97
C PRO A 260 -8.68 7.75 -16.18
N GLU A 261 -9.94 7.38 -15.99
CA GLU A 261 -11.03 7.60 -16.94
C GLU A 261 -11.92 8.78 -16.50
N SER A 262 -12.48 9.52 -17.45
CA SER A 262 -13.35 10.66 -17.16
C SER A 262 -14.76 10.21 -16.75
N LEU A 263 -15.25 10.73 -15.62
CA LEU A 263 -16.63 10.57 -15.15
C LEU A 263 -17.26 11.94 -14.91
N ARG A 264 -18.41 12.19 -15.52
CA ARG A 264 -19.20 13.39 -15.23
C ARG A 264 -20.38 13.09 -14.33
N LEU A 265 -20.42 13.72 -13.15
CA LEU A 265 -21.59 13.72 -12.29
C LEU A 265 -22.55 14.85 -12.68
N ILE A 266 -23.82 14.52 -12.87
CA ILE A 266 -24.90 15.44 -13.23
C ILE A 266 -25.97 15.51 -12.14
N GLU A 267 -26.73 16.60 -12.08
CA GLU A 267 -27.89 16.72 -11.20
C GLU A 267 -28.97 15.69 -11.57
N PRO A 268 -29.72 15.18 -10.58
CA PRO A 268 -30.91 14.37 -10.86
C PRO A 268 -31.93 15.21 -11.64
N THR A 269 -32.34 14.73 -12.81
CA THR A 269 -33.48 15.30 -13.54
C THR A 269 -34.75 14.93 -12.78
N GLY A 270 -35.39 15.93 -12.16
CA GLY A 270 -36.70 15.79 -11.50
C GLY A 270 -37.87 15.60 -12.45
#